data_AF-A0A9D1N000-F1
#
_entry.id   AF-A0A9D1N000-F1
#
_cell.length_a   1.000
_cell.length_b   1.000
_cell.length_c   1.000
_cell.angle_alpha   90.00
_cell.angle_beta   90.00
_cell.angle_gamma   90.00
#
_symmetry.space_group_name_H-M   'P 1'
#
loop_
_entity.id
_entity.type
_entity.pdbx_description
1 polymer ?
#
loop_
_entity_poly.entity_id
_entity_poly.type
_entity_poly.pdbx_seq_one_letter_code
_entity_poly.pdbx_strand_id
1 'polypeptide(L)'
;MGIKYQSVVQGLDSFVVKPKNYTTTAAYKLFIKADALRLANHFKESIKHYLSAILIDRKNYRTYMGLGISYKAEQKYDKAIDALEKARKLSFFTPEIHYELGLCYLITGHFCEAIKSFHHAISLDRTNINAQLQLGVAHEFIEEYDMAILIYHTIIENNPSFISAYNHLSALYMNLGEFKAAGCVFSQILKVNPNFSKAYLGLAICFDKMSNKSRAMHYYKLFLDKKPHSHHAERIKKRITKLRNLKESNPSQPTFAIL
;
A
#
# COMPACT_ATOMS: atom_id res chain seq x y z
N MET A 1 -21.18 -77.18 -20.69
CA MET A 1 -20.93 -75.92 -19.96
C MET A 1 -21.12 -74.74 -20.89
N GLY A 2 -22.34 -74.25 -21.02
CA GLY A 2 -22.65 -73.05 -21.78
C GLY A 2 -23.84 -72.38 -21.13
N ILE A 3 -23.61 -71.32 -20.37
CA ILE A 3 -24.69 -70.56 -19.74
C ILE A 3 -24.76 -69.21 -20.45
N LYS A 4 -25.91 -68.99 -21.08
CA LYS A 4 -26.36 -67.74 -21.69
C LYS A 4 -26.48 -66.67 -20.61
N TYR A 5 -25.93 -65.48 -20.85
CA TYR A 5 -26.29 -64.28 -20.10
C TYR A 5 -27.45 -63.57 -20.80
N GLN A 6 -28.63 -63.65 -20.18
CA GLN A 6 -29.75 -62.74 -20.44
C GLN A 6 -29.53 -61.45 -19.65
N SER A 7 -29.84 -60.33 -20.30
CA SER A 7 -29.73 -58.97 -19.77
C SER A 7 -30.63 -58.74 -18.54
N VAL A 8 -30.04 -58.28 -17.43
CA VAL A 8 -30.78 -57.61 -16.36
C VAL A 8 -30.40 -56.13 -16.41
N VAL A 9 -31.12 -55.40 -17.27
CA VAL A 9 -31.20 -53.93 -17.22
C VAL A 9 -32.35 -53.61 -16.27
N GLN A 10 -32.07 -53.53 -14.97
CA GLN A 10 -32.99 -52.95 -13.97
C GLN A 10 -32.16 -52.64 -12.72
N GLY A 11 -31.77 -51.37 -12.55
CA GLY A 11 -31.11 -50.92 -11.32
C GLY A 11 -30.10 -49.77 -11.41
N LEU A 12 -29.87 -49.18 -12.59
CA LEU A 12 -28.90 -48.07 -12.73
C LEU A 12 -29.51 -46.70 -13.09
N ASP A 13 -30.84 -46.59 -13.14
CA ASP A 13 -31.52 -45.34 -13.51
C ASP A 13 -31.95 -44.44 -12.33
N SER A 14 -31.68 -44.81 -11.07
CA SER A 14 -32.13 -44.01 -9.91
C SER A 14 -31.05 -43.17 -9.21
N PHE A 15 -29.79 -43.22 -9.67
CA PHE A 15 -28.73 -42.32 -9.19
C PHE A 15 -28.06 -41.52 -10.31
N VAL A 16 -28.83 -41.11 -11.32
CA VAL A 16 -28.48 -39.89 -12.04
C VAL A 16 -28.70 -38.74 -11.06
N VAL A 17 -27.67 -38.43 -10.27
CA VAL A 17 -27.53 -37.09 -9.70
C VAL A 17 -27.51 -36.18 -10.91
N LYS A 18 -28.68 -35.64 -11.26
CA LYS A 18 -28.81 -34.58 -12.26
C LYS A 18 -27.71 -33.58 -11.95
N PRO A 19 -26.86 -33.18 -12.92
CA PRO A 19 -25.93 -32.10 -12.67
C PRO A 19 -26.76 -30.96 -12.07
N LYS A 20 -26.37 -30.48 -10.88
CA LYS A 20 -26.94 -29.25 -10.34
C LYS A 20 -26.67 -28.19 -11.39
N ASN A 21 -27.66 -27.95 -12.25
CA ASN A 21 -27.66 -26.87 -13.19
C ASN A 21 -27.54 -25.61 -12.34
N TYR A 22 -26.33 -25.10 -12.18
CA TYR A 22 -26.12 -23.75 -11.70
C TYR A 22 -26.71 -22.85 -12.77
N THR A 23 -28.01 -22.57 -12.68
CA THR A 23 -28.62 -21.52 -13.46
C THR A 23 -27.96 -20.22 -12.99
N THR A 24 -26.94 -19.80 -13.74
CA THR A 24 -26.27 -18.51 -13.61
C THR A 24 -27.35 -17.43 -13.58
N THR A 25 -27.72 -16.98 -12.38
CA THR A 25 -28.81 -16.03 -12.18
C THR A 25 -28.51 -14.74 -12.92
N ALA A 26 -29.55 -14.00 -13.32
CA ALA A 26 -29.36 -12.68 -13.95
C ALA A 26 -28.46 -11.76 -13.08
N ALA A 27 -28.61 -11.84 -11.76
CA ALA A 27 -27.74 -11.17 -10.79
C ALA A 27 -26.26 -11.57 -10.94
N TYR A 28 -25.98 -12.87 -11.03
CA TYR A 28 -24.61 -13.37 -11.15
C TYR A 28 -23.97 -12.96 -12.49
N LYS A 29 -24.72 -12.97 -13.60
CA LYS A 29 -24.22 -12.45 -14.90
C LYS A 29 -23.84 -10.97 -14.81
N LEU A 30 -24.69 -10.16 -14.18
CA LEU A 30 -24.42 -8.73 -13.99
C LEU A 30 -23.23 -8.50 -13.08
N PHE A 31 -23.10 -9.27 -11.99
CA PHE A 31 -21.94 -9.24 -11.10
C PHE A 31 -20.64 -9.54 -11.85
N ILE A 32 -20.57 -10.63 -12.61
CA ILE A 32 -19.36 -10.99 -13.36
C ILE A 32 -18.99 -9.92 -14.40
N LYS A 33 -19.99 -9.37 -15.11
CA LYS A 33 -19.76 -8.26 -16.04
C LYS A 33 -19.22 -7.03 -15.31
N ALA A 34 -19.79 -6.68 -14.16
CA ALA A 34 -19.33 -5.56 -13.35
C ALA A 34 -17.89 -5.76 -12.86
N ASP A 35 -17.54 -6.98 -12.47
CA ASP A 35 -16.19 -7.30 -11.99
C ASP A 35 -15.15 -7.23 -13.11
N ALA A 36 -15.48 -7.75 -14.29
CA ALA A 36 -14.64 -7.60 -15.47
C ALA A 36 -14.40 -6.12 -15.82
N LEU A 37 -15.45 -5.29 -15.80
CA LEU A 37 -15.33 -3.84 -16.03
C LEU A 37 -14.48 -3.15 -14.96
N ARG A 38 -14.64 -3.52 -13.68
CA ARG A 38 -13.83 -3.00 -12.57
C ARG A 38 -12.35 -3.33 -12.76
N LEU A 39 -12.03 -4.57 -13.12
CA LEU A 39 -10.66 -5.01 -13.38
C LEU A 39 -10.06 -4.34 -14.63
N ALA A 40 -10.91 -3.97 -15.60
CA ALA A 40 -10.52 -3.15 -16.76
C ALA A 40 -10.46 -1.63 -16.48
N ASN A 41 -10.61 -1.20 -15.22
CA ASN A 41 -10.67 0.21 -14.80
C ASN A 41 -11.85 1.03 -15.36
N HIS A 42 -12.89 0.38 -15.89
CA HIS A 42 -14.12 1.02 -16.35
C HIS A 42 -15.10 1.21 -15.17
N PHE A 43 -14.69 1.98 -14.16
CA PHE A 43 -15.39 2.05 -12.87
C PHE A 43 -16.80 2.64 -12.96
N LYS A 44 -17.03 3.66 -13.80
CA LYS A 44 -18.39 4.21 -14.01
C LYS A 44 -19.37 3.17 -14.54
N GLU A 45 -18.92 2.28 -15.42
CA GLU A 45 -19.74 1.23 -16.01
C GLU A 45 -19.93 0.05 -15.05
N SER A 46 -18.87 -0.34 -14.32
CA SER A 46 -18.97 -1.39 -13.31
C SER A 46 -20.02 -1.04 -12.25
N ILE A 47 -20.05 0.22 -11.79
CA ILE A 47 -21.05 0.72 -10.81
C ILE A 47 -22.47 0.45 -11.30
N LYS A 48 -22.79 0.75 -12.56
CA LYS A 48 -24.14 0.52 -13.12
C LYS A 48 -24.52 -0.95 -13.03
N HIS A 49 -23.62 -1.84 -13.42
CA HIS A 49 -23.88 -3.28 -13.40
C HIS A 49 -23.94 -3.86 -11.99
N TYR A 50 -23.11 -3.38 -11.06
CA TYR A 50 -23.20 -3.76 -9.65
C TYR A 50 -24.54 -3.35 -9.03
N LEU A 51 -25.01 -2.12 -9.29
CA LEU A 51 -26.31 -1.65 -8.81
C LEU A 51 -27.45 -2.51 -9.37
N SER A 52 -27.42 -2.83 -10.68
CA SER A 52 -28.42 -3.73 -11.28
C SER A 52 -28.37 -5.14 -10.69
N ALA A 53 -27.19 -5.67 -10.38
CA ALA A 53 -27.05 -6.96 -9.72
C ALA A 53 -27.67 -6.95 -8.31
N ILE A 54 -27.42 -5.89 -7.53
CA ILE A 54 -27.97 -5.70 -6.18
C ILE A 54 -29.50 -5.61 -6.18
N LEU A 55 -30.10 -5.02 -7.22
CA LEU A 55 -31.57 -4.97 -7.33
C LEU A 55 -32.19 -6.36 -7.40
N ILE A 56 -31.47 -7.35 -7.96
CA ILE A 56 -31.93 -8.72 -8.13
C ILE A 56 -31.53 -9.58 -6.92
N ASP A 57 -30.29 -9.48 -6.45
CA ASP A 57 -29.77 -10.21 -5.29
C ASP A 57 -29.06 -9.27 -4.31
N ARG A 58 -29.70 -9.05 -3.16
CA ARG A 58 -29.21 -8.18 -2.09
C ARG A 58 -28.31 -8.88 -1.08
N LYS A 59 -28.05 -10.18 -1.21
CA LYS A 59 -27.30 -10.98 -0.23
C LYS A 59 -25.85 -11.27 -0.64
N ASN A 60 -25.48 -10.96 -1.89
CA ASN A 60 -24.12 -11.17 -2.36
C ASN A 60 -23.16 -10.05 -1.88
N TYR A 61 -22.39 -10.33 -0.83
CA TYR A 61 -21.41 -9.37 -0.28
C TYR A 61 -20.36 -8.93 -1.32
N ARG A 62 -19.99 -9.80 -2.28
CA ARG A 62 -18.97 -9.49 -3.30
C ARG A 62 -19.44 -8.39 -4.25
N THR A 63 -20.74 -8.35 -4.53
CA THR A 63 -21.35 -7.30 -5.36
C THR A 63 -21.27 -5.94 -4.68
N TYR A 64 -21.54 -5.87 -3.37
CA TYR A 64 -21.37 -4.64 -2.59
C TYR A 64 -19.90 -4.25 -2.44
N MET A 65 -19.00 -5.22 -2.21
CA MET A 65 -17.56 -4.96 -2.12
C MET A 65 -17.01 -4.39 -3.43
N GLY A 66 -17.33 -5.01 -4.57
CA GLY A 66 -16.93 -4.53 -5.89
C GLY A 66 -17.51 -3.15 -6.24
N LEU A 67 -18.75 -2.88 -5.81
CA LEU A 67 -19.37 -1.55 -5.90
C LEU A 67 -18.60 -0.52 -5.08
N GLY A 68 -18.26 -0.84 -3.83
CA GLY A 68 -17.48 0.01 -2.94
C GLY A 68 -16.10 0.37 -3.50
N ILE A 69 -15.36 -0.63 -4.00
CA ILE A 69 -14.07 -0.44 -4.67
C ILE A 69 -14.22 0.49 -5.89
N SER A 70 -15.28 0.28 -6.69
CA SER A 70 -15.53 1.11 -7.88
C SER A 70 -15.90 2.55 -7.52
N TYR A 71 -16.68 2.77 -6.45
CA TYR A 71 -16.94 4.12 -5.93
C TYR A 71 -15.69 4.78 -5.38
N LYS A 72 -14.82 4.05 -4.67
CA LYS A 72 -13.53 4.55 -4.17
C LYS A 72 -12.64 5.04 -5.32
N ALA A 73 -12.56 4.25 -6.40
CA ALA A 73 -11.79 4.62 -7.60
C ALA A 73 -12.35 5.88 -8.29
N GLU A 74 -13.66 6.09 -8.23
CA GLU A 74 -14.35 7.30 -8.69
C GLU A 74 -14.34 8.45 -7.66
N GLN A 75 -13.56 8.33 -6.57
CA GLN A 75 -13.44 9.31 -5.49
C GLN A 75 -14.77 9.65 -4.78
N LYS A 76 -15.75 8.74 -4.86
CA LYS A 76 -17.06 8.85 -4.19
C LYS A 76 -17.01 8.12 -2.85
N TYR A 77 -16.20 8.65 -1.92
CA TYR A 77 -15.82 7.94 -0.70
C TYR A 77 -17.01 7.61 0.22
N ASP A 78 -17.98 8.51 0.40
CA ASP A 78 -19.16 8.22 1.24
C ASP A 78 -19.97 7.03 0.70
N LYS A 79 -20.17 6.98 -0.63
CA LYS A 79 -20.85 5.86 -1.29
C LYS A 79 -20.03 4.57 -1.24
N ALA A 80 -18.70 4.70 -1.27
CA ALA A 80 -17.80 3.55 -1.12
C ALA A 80 -17.94 2.94 0.28
N ILE A 81 -17.90 3.78 1.32
CA ILE A 81 -18.10 3.38 2.72
C ILE A 81 -19.47 2.72 2.89
N ASP A 82 -20.56 3.34 2.42
CA ASP A 82 -21.91 2.76 2.51
C ASP A 82 -22.02 1.37 1.87
N ALA A 83 -21.41 1.18 0.69
CA ALA A 83 -21.41 -0.11 0.00
C ALA A 83 -20.57 -1.15 0.74
N LEU A 84 -19.37 -0.78 1.20
CA LEU A 84 -18.48 -1.68 1.94
C LEU A 84 -19.04 -2.04 3.32
N GLU A 85 -19.75 -1.13 3.98
CA GLU A 85 -20.46 -1.38 5.23
C GLU A 85 -21.58 -2.42 5.06
N LYS A 86 -22.32 -2.36 3.95
CA LYS A 86 -23.27 -3.42 3.58
C LYS A 86 -22.56 -4.74 3.31
N ALA A 87 -21.41 -4.71 2.63
CA ALA A 87 -20.62 -5.91 2.40
C ALA A 87 -20.14 -6.53 3.74
N ARG A 88 -19.67 -5.70 4.68
CA ARG A 88 -19.22 -6.11 6.02
C ARG A 88 -20.35 -6.77 6.83
N LYS A 89 -21.57 -6.21 6.78
CA LYS A 89 -22.74 -6.81 7.42
C LYS A 89 -23.11 -8.19 6.87
N LEU A 90 -22.89 -8.41 5.57
CA LEU A 90 -23.15 -9.69 4.91
C LEU A 90 -22.02 -10.70 5.09
N SER A 91 -20.77 -10.25 5.21
CA SER A 91 -19.59 -11.08 5.40
C SER A 91 -18.57 -10.40 6.31
N PHE A 92 -18.72 -10.61 7.61
CA PHE A 92 -17.88 -9.95 8.61
C PHE A 92 -16.43 -10.48 8.65
N PHE A 93 -16.20 -11.72 8.24
CA PHE A 93 -14.88 -12.38 8.31
C PHE A 93 -14.07 -12.29 7.01
N THR A 94 -14.40 -11.35 6.12
CA THR A 94 -13.65 -11.13 4.86
C THR A 94 -12.62 -9.99 5.04
N PRO A 95 -11.31 -10.28 5.10
CA PRO A 95 -10.27 -9.28 5.39
C PRO A 95 -10.25 -8.13 4.38
N GLU A 96 -10.50 -8.41 3.11
CA GLU A 96 -10.47 -7.42 2.03
C GLU A 96 -11.50 -6.32 2.23
N ILE A 97 -12.69 -6.63 2.78
CA ILE A 97 -13.73 -5.63 3.05
C ILE A 97 -13.24 -4.64 4.10
N HIS A 98 -12.61 -5.13 5.16
CA HIS A 98 -12.10 -4.28 6.23
C HIS A 98 -10.90 -3.46 5.79
N TYR A 99 -10.02 -4.04 4.97
CA TYR A 99 -8.92 -3.28 4.36
C TYR A 99 -9.45 -2.14 3.47
N GLU A 100 -10.43 -2.42 2.62
CA GLU A 100 -11.06 -1.43 1.73
C GLU A 100 -11.81 -0.33 2.50
N LEU A 101 -12.50 -0.67 3.60
CA LEU A 101 -13.08 0.30 4.53
C LEU A 101 -12.01 1.16 5.16
N GLY A 102 -10.93 0.55 5.67
CA GLY A 102 -9.82 1.25 6.29
C GLY A 102 -9.20 2.29 5.36
N LEU A 103 -9.00 1.94 4.08
CA LEU A 103 -8.53 2.88 3.06
C LEU A 103 -9.49 4.06 2.86
N CYS A 104 -10.81 3.80 2.80
CA CYS A 104 -11.79 4.87 2.63
C CYS A 104 -11.85 5.81 3.85
N TYR A 105 -11.85 5.24 5.06
CA TYR A 105 -11.80 6.00 6.31
C TYR A 105 -10.52 6.84 6.42
N LEU A 106 -9.36 6.26 6.06
CA LEU A 106 -8.09 6.98 6.04
C LEU A 106 -8.11 8.19 5.11
N ILE A 107 -8.61 8.02 3.88
CA ILE A 107 -8.68 9.11 2.88
C ILE A 107 -9.66 10.20 3.31
N THR A 108 -10.73 9.84 4.03
CA THR A 108 -11.77 10.79 4.48
C THR A 108 -11.45 11.43 5.83
N GLY A 109 -10.31 11.11 6.46
CA GLY A 109 -9.90 11.68 7.75
C GLY A 109 -10.50 11.00 8.99
N HIS A 110 -11.23 9.89 8.82
CA HIS A 110 -11.79 9.10 9.91
C HIS A 110 -10.73 8.11 10.45
N PHE A 111 -9.67 8.65 11.05
CA PHE A 111 -8.46 7.87 11.36
C PHE A 111 -8.70 6.76 12.39
N CYS A 112 -9.54 6.99 13.40
CA CYS A 112 -9.88 5.99 14.41
C CYS A 112 -10.61 4.78 13.80
N GLU A 113 -11.54 5.02 12.88
CA GLU A 113 -12.24 3.99 12.12
C GLU A 113 -11.29 3.25 11.18
N ALA A 114 -10.36 3.97 10.54
CA ALA A 114 -9.34 3.38 9.70
C ALA A 114 -8.46 2.38 10.49
N ILE A 115 -7.97 2.79 11.67
CA ILE A 115 -7.18 1.94 12.58
C ILE A 115 -7.95 0.67 12.96
N LYS A 116 -9.22 0.81 13.38
CA LYS A 116 -10.08 -0.35 13.72
C LYS A 116 -10.24 -1.30 12.53
N SER A 117 -10.50 -0.76 11.35
CA SER A 117 -10.66 -1.52 10.11
C SER A 117 -9.37 -2.24 9.71
N PHE A 118 -8.20 -1.59 9.76
CA PHE A 118 -6.93 -2.24 9.46
C PHE A 118 -6.56 -3.31 10.48
N HIS A 119 -6.75 -3.06 11.78
CA HIS A 119 -6.56 -4.08 12.82
C HIS A 119 -7.42 -5.32 12.57
N HIS A 120 -8.69 -5.13 12.22
CA HIS A 120 -9.57 -6.25 11.92
C HIS A 120 -9.11 -7.01 10.68
N ALA A 121 -8.73 -6.31 9.61
CA ALA A 121 -8.16 -6.93 8.41
C ALA A 121 -6.91 -7.77 8.72
N ILE A 122 -5.98 -7.24 9.51
CA ILE A 122 -4.74 -7.93 9.93
C ILE A 122 -5.04 -9.12 10.85
N SER A 123 -6.07 -9.02 11.70
CA SER A 123 -6.48 -10.13 12.58
C SER A 123 -7.00 -11.33 11.80
N LEU A 124 -7.67 -11.08 10.66
CA LEU A 124 -8.22 -12.10 9.77
C LEU A 124 -7.15 -12.63 8.80
N ASP A 125 -6.26 -11.77 8.31
CA ASP A 125 -5.12 -12.12 7.46
C ASP A 125 -3.86 -11.35 7.88
N ARG A 126 -3.00 -12.05 8.63
CA ARG A 126 -1.74 -11.51 9.14
C ARG A 126 -0.69 -11.30 8.04
N THR A 127 -0.90 -11.87 6.85
CA THR A 127 0.04 -11.76 5.72
C THR A 127 -0.18 -10.53 4.86
N ASN A 128 -1.26 -9.77 5.10
CA ASN A 128 -1.55 -8.53 4.40
C ASN A 128 -0.64 -7.39 4.88
N ILE A 129 0.57 -7.35 4.33
CA ILE A 129 1.59 -6.33 4.64
C ILE A 129 1.09 -4.91 4.28
N ASN A 130 0.24 -4.78 3.25
CA ASN A 130 -0.33 -3.48 2.90
C ASN A 130 -1.26 -2.95 3.99
N ALA A 131 -2.08 -3.81 4.61
CA ALA A 131 -2.92 -3.42 5.75
C ALA A 131 -2.06 -3.00 6.96
N GLN A 132 -0.96 -3.72 7.24
CA GLN A 132 -0.01 -3.34 8.29
C GLN A 132 0.64 -1.98 8.02
N LEU A 133 1.07 -1.73 6.78
CA LEU A 133 1.65 -0.44 6.39
C LEU A 133 0.64 0.70 6.57
N GLN A 134 -0.60 0.50 6.11
CA GLN A 134 -1.65 1.52 6.23
C GLN A 134 -2.09 1.76 7.68
N LEU A 135 -2.00 0.74 8.55
CA LEU A 135 -2.17 0.91 9.99
C LEU A 135 -1.10 1.87 10.55
N GLY A 136 0.17 1.66 10.20
CA GLY A 136 1.26 2.58 10.58
C GLY A 136 1.00 4.01 10.10
N VAL A 137 0.54 4.17 8.85
CA VAL A 137 0.18 5.48 8.29
C VAL A 137 -0.98 6.12 9.05
N ALA A 138 -1.99 5.34 9.44
CA ALA A 138 -3.10 5.84 10.22
C ALA A 138 -2.67 6.34 11.61
N HIS A 139 -1.72 5.66 12.26
CA HIS A 139 -1.11 6.13 13.51
C HIS A 139 -0.28 7.42 13.31
N GLU A 140 0.40 7.61 12.17
CA GLU A 140 1.06 8.89 11.86
C GLU A 140 0.07 10.06 11.82
N PHE A 141 -1.14 9.86 11.26
CA PHE A 141 -2.15 10.91 11.15
C PHE A 141 -2.76 11.33 12.48
N ILE A 142 -2.74 10.46 13.49
CA ILE A 142 -3.16 10.78 14.86
C ILE A 142 -1.97 11.09 15.79
N GLU A 143 -0.79 11.31 15.21
CA GLU A 143 0.45 11.68 15.89
C GLU A 143 0.96 10.64 16.92
N GLU A 144 0.50 9.39 16.82
CA GLU A 144 1.02 8.26 17.59
C GLU A 144 2.28 7.69 16.94
N TYR A 145 3.32 8.53 16.86
CA TYR A 145 4.54 8.24 16.10
C TYR A 145 5.30 7.01 16.61
N ASP A 146 5.31 6.76 17.92
CA ASP A 146 5.96 5.58 18.49
C ASP A 146 5.32 4.27 17.99
N MET A 147 3.99 4.26 17.88
CA MET A 147 3.25 3.12 17.33
C MET A 147 3.52 2.93 15.84
N ALA A 148 3.53 4.03 15.06
CA ALA A 148 3.87 3.97 13.65
C ALA A 148 5.29 3.42 13.42
N ILE A 149 6.28 3.90 14.20
CA ILE A 149 7.67 3.43 14.17
C ILE A 149 7.74 1.93 14.48
N LEU A 150 7.06 1.48 15.55
CA LEU A 150 7.03 0.07 15.94
C LEU A 150 6.48 -0.80 14.80
N ILE A 151 5.34 -0.41 14.20
CA ILE A 151 4.73 -1.12 13.09
C ILE A 151 5.68 -1.22 11.90
N TYR A 152 6.34 -0.12 11.52
CA TYR A 152 7.27 -0.13 10.39
C TYR A 152 8.48 -1.01 10.64
N HIS A 153 9.05 -1.00 11.84
CA HIS A 153 10.13 -1.92 12.22
C HIS A 153 9.67 -3.37 12.14
N THR A 154 8.49 -3.70 12.67
CA THR A 154 7.93 -5.06 12.57
C THR A 154 7.75 -5.51 11.11
N ILE A 155 7.30 -4.63 10.21
CA ILE A 155 7.20 -4.95 8.78
C ILE A 155 8.59 -5.21 8.19
N ILE A 156 9.57 -4.37 8.52
CA ILE A 156 10.97 -4.46 8.04
C ILE A 156 11.63 -5.77 8.52
N GLU A 157 11.46 -6.13 9.79
CA GLU A 157 12.01 -7.35 10.37
C GLU A 157 11.46 -8.60 9.69
N ASN A 158 10.14 -8.63 9.46
CA ASN A 158 9.46 -9.77 8.84
C ASN A 158 9.63 -9.80 7.31
N ASN A 159 9.80 -8.63 6.68
CA ASN A 159 9.90 -8.48 5.23
C ASN A 159 11.01 -7.49 4.82
N PRO A 160 12.31 -7.88 4.93
CA PRO A 160 13.44 -6.98 4.70
C PRO A 160 13.53 -6.43 3.26
N SER A 161 12.84 -7.03 2.30
CA SER A 161 12.78 -6.55 0.91
C SER A 161 11.68 -5.51 0.67
N PHE A 162 10.79 -5.26 1.64
CA PHE A 162 9.64 -4.38 1.48
C PHE A 162 10.01 -2.90 1.68
N ILE A 163 10.55 -2.29 0.63
CA ILE A 163 11.09 -0.91 0.61
C ILE A 163 10.09 0.14 1.12
N SER A 164 8.79 -0.06 0.90
CA SER A 164 7.76 0.91 1.32
C SER A 164 7.82 1.19 2.82
N ALA A 165 8.00 0.17 3.67
CA ALA A 165 8.09 0.36 5.13
C ALA A 165 9.32 1.19 5.52
N TYR A 166 10.49 0.91 4.93
CA TYR A 166 11.69 1.74 5.13
C TYR A 166 11.47 3.19 4.69
N ASN A 167 10.78 3.41 3.56
CA ASN A 167 10.51 4.75 3.05
C ASN A 167 9.55 5.53 3.95
N HIS A 168 8.55 4.88 4.55
CA HIS A 168 7.69 5.50 5.56
C HIS A 168 8.46 5.80 6.85
N LEU A 169 9.19 4.83 7.39
CA LEU A 169 9.99 5.00 8.61
C LEU A 169 11.05 6.10 8.48
N SER A 170 11.78 6.14 7.36
CA SER A 170 12.78 7.19 7.12
C SER A 170 12.13 8.57 6.95
N ALA A 171 10.97 8.66 6.28
CA ALA A 171 10.22 9.92 6.18
C ALA A 171 9.71 10.39 7.55
N LEU A 172 9.22 9.48 8.40
CA LEU A 172 8.78 9.78 9.74
C LEU A 172 9.93 10.30 10.61
N TYR A 173 11.09 9.62 10.62
CA TYR A 173 12.28 10.14 11.32
C TYR A 173 12.74 11.50 10.77
N MET A 174 12.64 11.75 9.46
CA MET A 174 12.93 13.06 8.89
C MET A 174 12.00 14.15 9.43
N ASN A 175 10.70 13.85 9.57
CA ASN A 175 9.71 14.78 10.10
C ASN A 175 9.92 15.06 11.59
N LEU A 176 10.33 14.05 12.36
CA LEU A 176 10.69 14.18 13.77
C LEU A 176 12.04 14.89 14.01
N GLY A 177 12.79 15.19 12.95
CA GLY A 177 14.13 15.80 13.07
C GLY A 177 15.24 14.81 13.45
N GLU A 178 14.94 13.52 13.52
CA GLU A 178 15.85 12.43 13.84
C GLU A 178 16.71 12.05 12.63
N PHE A 179 17.49 13.00 12.11
CA PHE A 179 18.24 12.87 10.85
C PHE A 179 19.27 11.73 10.87
N LYS A 180 19.82 11.40 12.05
CA LYS A 180 20.76 10.28 12.20
C LYS A 180 20.05 8.95 12.00
N ALA A 181 18.88 8.76 12.63
CA ALA A 181 18.07 7.56 12.48
C ALA A 181 17.54 7.42 11.04
N ALA A 182 17.01 8.51 10.47
CA ALA A 182 16.58 8.55 9.06
C ALA A 182 17.71 8.13 8.11
N GLY A 183 18.93 8.66 8.31
CA GLY A 183 20.11 8.31 7.53
C GLY A 183 20.49 6.83 7.61
N CYS A 184 20.37 6.20 8.78
CA CYS A 184 20.54 4.76 8.93
C CYS A 184 19.54 3.97 8.10
N VAL A 185 18.25 4.34 8.16
CA VAL A 185 17.17 3.66 7.41
C VAL A 185 17.35 3.86 5.90
N PHE A 186 17.66 5.07 5.42
CA PHE A 186 17.96 5.28 3.99
C PHE A 186 19.17 4.47 3.51
N SER A 187 20.20 4.30 4.34
CA SER A 187 21.34 3.45 4.01
C SER A 187 20.93 1.98 3.86
N GLN A 188 20.00 1.50 4.68
CA GLN A 188 19.44 0.15 4.55
C GLN A 188 18.65 -0.01 3.24
N ILE A 189 17.86 1.01 2.84
CA ILE A 189 17.16 0.98 1.54
C ILE A 189 18.14 0.77 0.39
N LEU A 190 19.30 1.44 0.40
CA LEU A 190 20.30 1.30 -0.66
C LEU A 190 21.02 -0.06 -0.65
N LYS A 191 21.05 -0.77 0.49
CA LYS A 191 21.52 -2.17 0.55
C LYS A 191 20.54 -3.12 -0.12
N VAL A 192 19.23 -2.89 0.07
CA VAL A 192 18.16 -3.69 -0.51
C VAL A 192 17.96 -3.37 -2.00
N ASN A 193 17.96 -2.08 -2.35
CA ASN A 193 17.81 -1.59 -3.72
C ASN A 193 18.74 -0.40 -3.98
N PRO A 194 19.93 -0.66 -4.54
CA PRO A 194 20.91 0.37 -4.89
C PRO A 194 20.42 1.39 -5.92
N ASN A 195 19.33 1.13 -6.66
CA ASN A 195 18.78 2.05 -7.65
C ASN A 195 17.68 2.95 -7.10
N PHE A 196 17.36 2.87 -5.81
CA PHE A 196 16.32 3.69 -5.20
C PHE A 196 16.76 5.14 -5.00
N SER A 197 16.62 5.94 -6.06
CA SER A 197 17.06 7.35 -6.13
C SER A 197 16.62 8.21 -4.93
N LYS A 198 15.40 8.02 -4.40
CA LYS A 198 14.88 8.78 -3.26
C LYS A 198 15.72 8.59 -1.99
N ALA A 199 16.35 7.43 -1.78
CA ALA A 199 17.22 7.22 -0.62
C ALA A 199 18.54 8.01 -0.71
N TYR A 200 19.12 8.20 -1.91
CA TYR A 200 20.27 9.09 -2.08
C TYR A 200 19.92 10.53 -1.72
N LEU A 201 18.75 11.01 -2.16
CA LEU A 201 18.27 12.35 -1.79
C LEU A 201 18.03 12.44 -0.28
N GLY A 202 17.41 11.43 0.32
CA GLY A 202 17.19 11.34 1.77
C GLY A 202 18.49 11.44 2.57
N LEU A 203 19.50 10.63 2.21
CA LEU A 203 20.84 10.68 2.83
C LEU A 203 21.49 12.05 2.70
N ALA A 204 21.43 12.65 1.51
CA ALA A 204 22.01 13.96 1.28
C ALA A 204 21.39 15.02 2.21
N ILE A 205 20.06 15.02 2.35
CA ILE A 205 19.35 15.94 3.24
C ILE A 205 19.68 15.64 4.72
N CYS A 206 19.75 14.36 5.13
CA CYS A 206 20.15 13.98 6.50
C CYS A 206 21.52 14.56 6.84
N PHE A 207 22.53 14.32 5.99
CA PHE A 207 23.88 14.84 6.22
C PHE A 207 23.95 16.36 6.17
N ASP A 208 23.16 17.00 5.31
CA ASP A 208 23.09 18.46 5.22
C ASP A 208 22.53 19.06 6.51
N LYS A 209 21.47 18.47 7.07
CA LYS A 209 20.87 18.86 8.36
C LYS A 209 21.79 18.59 9.54
N MET A 210 22.59 17.53 9.48
CA MET A 210 23.65 17.23 10.46
C MET A 210 24.93 18.05 10.27
N SER A 211 24.93 19.05 9.38
CA SER A 211 26.10 19.87 9.04
C SER A 211 27.32 19.10 8.50
N ASN A 212 27.14 17.85 8.08
CA ASN A 212 28.16 17.05 7.41
C ASN A 212 28.19 17.37 5.91
N LYS A 213 28.73 18.55 5.59
CA LYS A 213 28.77 19.12 4.23
C LYS A 213 29.38 18.16 3.20
N SER A 214 30.45 17.45 3.57
CA SER A 214 31.17 16.54 2.67
C SER A 214 30.28 15.39 2.21
N ARG A 215 29.65 14.67 3.15
CA ARG A 215 28.75 13.56 2.82
C ARG A 215 27.49 14.07 2.13
N ALA A 216 26.94 15.20 2.55
CA ALA A 216 25.78 15.82 1.89
C ALA A 216 26.04 16.07 0.40
N MET A 217 27.15 16.74 0.06
CA MET A 217 27.53 16.99 -1.33
C MET A 217 27.74 15.70 -2.13
N HIS A 218 28.37 14.68 -1.52
CA HIS A 218 28.59 13.39 -2.16
C HIS A 218 27.25 12.74 -2.58
N TYR A 219 26.31 12.61 -1.65
CA TYR A 219 25.01 11.98 -1.93
C TYR A 219 24.11 12.82 -2.85
N TYR A 220 24.20 14.16 -2.79
CA TYR A 220 23.52 15.03 -3.76
C TYR A 220 24.01 14.80 -5.19
N LYS A 221 25.32 14.62 -5.40
CA LYS A 221 25.89 14.29 -6.72
C LYS A 221 25.40 12.93 -7.20
N LEU A 222 25.46 11.90 -6.36
CA LEU A 222 24.94 10.57 -6.71
C LEU A 222 23.46 10.59 -7.10
N PHE A 223 22.64 11.40 -6.41
CA PHE A 223 21.25 11.59 -6.81
C PHE A 223 21.13 12.22 -8.21
N LEU A 224 21.90 13.27 -8.50
CA LEU A 224 21.89 13.93 -9.81
C LEU A 224 22.38 13.00 -10.92
N ASP A 225 23.36 12.14 -10.66
CA ASP A 225 23.84 11.15 -11.63
C ASP A 225 22.74 10.14 -11.99
N LYS A 226 21.91 9.75 -11.00
CA LYS A 226 20.78 8.83 -11.22
C LYS A 226 19.55 9.53 -11.82
N LYS A 227 19.33 10.80 -11.52
CA LYS A 227 18.14 11.58 -11.95
C LYS A 227 18.51 13.01 -12.36
N PRO A 228 19.24 13.19 -13.49
CA PRO A 228 19.77 14.50 -13.89
C PRO A 228 18.67 15.51 -14.26
N HIS A 229 17.52 15.02 -14.74
CA HIS A 229 16.37 15.85 -15.14
C HIS A 229 15.24 15.87 -14.10
N SER A 230 15.51 15.55 -12.83
CA SER A 230 14.46 15.65 -11.80
C SER A 230 14.09 17.12 -11.53
N HIS A 231 12.85 17.36 -11.11
CA HIS A 231 12.41 18.69 -10.66
C HIS A 231 13.21 19.23 -9.45
N HIS A 232 13.91 18.36 -8.72
CA HIS A 232 14.82 18.78 -7.64
C HIS A 232 16.21 19.20 -8.13
N ALA A 233 16.58 18.91 -9.38
CA ALA A 233 17.97 18.98 -9.84
C ALA A 233 18.58 20.38 -9.69
N GLU A 234 17.87 21.42 -10.15
CA GLU A 234 18.36 22.80 -10.06
C GLU A 234 18.50 23.28 -8.61
N ARG A 235 17.55 22.92 -7.75
CA ARG A 235 17.62 23.22 -6.30
C ARG A 235 18.83 22.55 -5.66
N ILE A 236 19.12 21.30 -6.03
CA ILE A 236 20.24 20.53 -5.51
C ILE A 236 21.57 21.11 -5.99
N LYS A 237 21.71 21.46 -7.29
CA LYS A 237 22.91 22.12 -7.82
C LYS A 237 23.22 23.42 -7.07
N LYS A 238 22.22 24.27 -6.85
CA LYS A 238 22.34 25.50 -6.04
C LYS A 238 22.74 25.21 -4.59
N ARG A 239 22.25 24.12 -3.99
CA ARG A 239 22.65 23.73 -2.63
C ARG A 239 24.11 23.25 -2.59
N ILE A 240 24.54 22.45 -3.56
CA ILE A 240 25.94 21.98 -3.67
C ILE A 240 26.90 23.17 -3.77
N THR A 241 26.60 24.18 -4.61
CA THR A 241 27.46 25.37 -4.73
C THR A 241 27.55 26.15 -3.42
N LYS A 242 26.41 26.35 -2.73
CA LYS A 242 26.41 26.98 -1.40
C LYS A 242 27.25 26.20 -0.38
N LEU A 243 27.15 24.87 -0.36
CA LEU A 243 27.94 24.02 0.53
C LEU A 243 29.44 24.08 0.22
N ARG A 244 29.82 24.25 -1.05
CA ARG A 244 31.21 24.43 -1.47
C ARG A 244 31.80 25.75 -0.95
N ASN A 245 31.09 26.86 -1.13
CA ASN A 245 31.57 28.18 -0.74
C ASN A 245 31.67 28.32 0.80
N LEU A 246 30.82 27.61 1.55
CA LEU A 246 30.92 27.51 3.02
C LEU A 246 32.13 26.72 3.52
N LYS A 247 32.92 26.11 2.63
CA LYS A 247 34.20 25.46 2.95
C LYS A 247 35.38 26.43 2.79
N GLU A 248 35.23 27.43 1.93
CA GLU A 248 36.26 28.43 1.60
C GLU A 248 36.31 29.59 2.61
N SER A 249 35.28 29.76 3.44
CA SER A 249 35.20 30.84 4.44
C SER A 249 35.82 30.53 5.82
N ASN A 250 36.48 29.38 6.00
CA ASN A 250 37.32 29.11 7.17
C ASN A 250 38.79 29.21 6.74
N PRO A 251 39.43 30.38 6.81
CA PRO A 251 40.88 30.45 6.66
C PRO A 251 41.49 29.65 7.82
N SER A 252 42.25 28.62 7.47
CA SER A 252 43.21 27.96 8.33
C SER A 252 43.92 28.98 9.21
N GLN A 253 43.95 28.74 10.52
CA GLN A 253 44.81 29.46 11.45
C GLN A 253 46.22 29.58 10.85
N PRO A 254 46.85 30.77 10.88
CA PRO A 254 48.19 30.92 10.36
C PRO A 254 49.14 30.06 11.19
N THR A 255 49.86 29.19 10.49
CA THR A 255 51.10 28.56 10.94
C THR A 255 52.03 29.63 11.52
N PHE A 256 52.20 29.63 12.83
CA PHE A 256 53.37 30.24 13.45
C PHE A 256 54.58 29.37 13.10
N ALA A 257 55.26 29.72 12.02
CA ALA A 257 56.68 29.46 11.88
C ALA A 257 57.40 30.60 12.61
N ILE A 258 57.97 30.30 13.78
CA ILE A 258 59.04 31.12 14.36
C ILE A 258 60.25 30.21 14.51
N LEU A 259 61.34 30.73 13.96
CA LEU A 259 62.72 30.25 13.90
C LEU A 259 63.26 29.77 15.24
#